data_AF-A0A7J6R792-F1
#
_entry.id   AF-A0A7J6R792-F1
#
_cell.length_a   1.000
_cell.length_b   1.000
_cell.length_c   1.000
_cell.angle_alpha   90.00
_cell.angle_beta   90.00
_cell.angle_gamma   90.00
#
_symmetry.space_group_name_H-M   'P 1'
#
loop_
_entity.id
_entity.type
_entity.pdbx_description
1 polymer ?
#
loop_
_entity_poly.entity_id
_entity_poly.type
_entity_poly.pdbx_seq_one_letter_code
_entity_poly.pdbx_strand_id
1 'polypeptide(L)'
;YSDPLNFVPIANTGKWDVNLNYVDIGGYRLATFGERAFVDTGTNYLHVPSGYWKTLHSLVSDASAVHLHAIAKLDIFTVPCNKRSILPDIVFGIRGLQQTVRLSIPQEGYVAVDPHSGKCYLQLTRSVKSYWILPDFALVGSYLLFSPEGLRDYDGPVIGVAELKRFPGINARGP
;
A
#
# COMPACT_ATOMS: atom_id res chain seq x y z
N TYR A 1 -17.28 4.17 9.08
CA TYR A 1 -16.86 4.20 7.67
C TYR A 1 -17.98 4.79 6.82
N SER A 2 -17.66 5.18 5.58
CA SER A 2 -18.60 5.62 4.56
C SER A 2 -19.02 4.41 3.74
N ASP A 3 -20.32 4.19 3.59
CA ASP A 3 -20.84 3.15 2.72
C ASP A 3 -20.51 3.43 1.25
N PRO A 4 -20.40 2.39 0.40
CA PRO A 4 -20.60 0.97 0.72
C PRO A 4 -19.34 0.27 1.26
N LEU A 5 -19.55 -0.79 2.04
CA LEU A 5 -18.51 -1.79 2.35
C LEU A 5 -18.30 -2.69 1.13
N ASN A 6 -17.08 -2.69 0.59
CA ASN A 6 -16.72 -3.49 -0.57
C ASN A 6 -15.98 -4.75 -0.14
N PHE A 7 -16.36 -5.91 -0.65
CA PHE A 7 -15.79 -7.18 -0.21
C PHE A 7 -14.73 -7.70 -1.19
N VAL A 8 -13.60 -8.09 -0.62
CA VAL A 8 -12.45 -8.71 -1.29
C VAL A 8 -12.36 -10.17 -0.87
N PRO A 9 -12.49 -11.14 -1.81
CA PRO A 9 -12.27 -12.54 -1.50
C PRO A 9 -10.81 -12.83 -1.22
N ILE A 10 -10.56 -13.72 -0.27
CA ILE A 10 -9.22 -14.23 0.03
C ILE A 10 -8.80 -15.26 -1.00
N ALA A 11 -7.55 -15.17 -1.44
CA ALA A 11 -6.99 -16.00 -2.50
C ALA A 11 -6.63 -17.41 -2.03
N ASN A 12 -6.14 -17.56 -0.78
CA ASN A 12 -5.85 -18.87 -0.18
C ASN A 12 -6.36 -18.96 1.26
N THR A 13 -7.03 -20.06 1.58
CA THR A 13 -7.49 -20.30 2.95
C THR A 13 -6.31 -20.34 3.94
N GLY A 14 -6.49 -19.72 5.10
CA GLY A 14 -5.49 -19.67 6.17
C GLY A 14 -4.49 -18.50 6.12
N LYS A 15 -4.55 -17.63 5.10
CA LYS A 15 -3.79 -16.38 5.05
C LYS A 15 -4.66 -15.25 4.53
N TRP A 16 -4.41 -14.01 4.97
CA TRP A 16 -5.10 -12.83 4.45
C TRP A 16 -4.43 -12.33 3.16
N ASP A 17 -4.32 -13.19 2.15
CA ASP A 17 -3.84 -12.80 0.82
C ASP A 17 -4.98 -12.50 -0.16
N VAL A 18 -4.81 -11.44 -0.94
CA VAL A 18 -5.80 -10.95 -1.91
C VAL A 18 -5.19 -10.94 -3.30
N ASN A 19 -6.04 -11.02 -4.32
CA ASN A 19 -5.61 -10.92 -5.71
C ASN A 19 -5.57 -9.45 -6.16
N LEU A 20 -4.45 -9.03 -6.73
CA LEU A 20 -4.31 -7.73 -7.36
C LEU A 20 -4.86 -7.74 -8.78
N ASN A 21 -5.39 -6.60 -9.20
CA ASN A 21 -5.67 -6.26 -10.59
C ASN A 21 -4.55 -5.38 -11.17
N TYR A 22 -4.06 -4.42 -10.39
CA TYR A 22 -2.98 -3.52 -10.79
C TYR A 22 -2.31 -2.85 -9.58
N VAL A 23 -1.13 -2.27 -9.81
CA VAL A 23 -0.52 -1.24 -8.96
C VAL A 23 -0.36 0.02 -9.80
N ASP A 24 -0.93 1.13 -9.38
CA ASP A 24 -0.87 2.43 -10.06
C ASP A 24 0.08 3.35 -9.29
N ILE A 25 1.04 3.96 -9.99
CA ILE A 25 2.01 4.90 -9.42
C ILE A 25 2.02 6.12 -10.32
N GLY A 26 1.53 7.24 -9.82
CA GLY A 26 1.50 8.49 -10.60
C GLY A 26 0.74 8.39 -11.92
N GLY A 27 -0.30 7.55 -12.00
CA GLY A 27 -1.09 7.33 -13.21
C GLY A 27 -0.54 6.23 -14.13
N TYR A 28 0.61 5.64 -13.83
CA TYR A 28 1.14 4.49 -14.57
C TYR A 28 0.74 3.18 -13.88
N ARG A 29 0.09 2.28 -14.61
CA ARG A 29 -0.33 0.97 -14.09
C ARG A 29 0.66 -0.14 -14.41
N LEU A 30 1.21 -0.74 -13.36
CA LEU A 30 1.86 -2.03 -13.41
C LEU A 30 0.79 -3.13 -13.54
N ALA A 31 0.94 -3.98 -14.55
CA ALA A 31 0.04 -5.11 -14.78
C ALA A 31 0.35 -6.26 -13.81
N THR A 32 -0.20 -6.19 -12.60
CA THR A 32 -0.04 -7.20 -11.54
C THR A 32 -1.26 -8.13 -11.45
N PHE A 33 -1.95 -8.39 -12.57
CA PHE A 33 -3.22 -9.10 -12.57
C PHE A 33 -3.06 -10.55 -12.10
N GLY A 34 -3.78 -10.91 -11.03
CA GLY A 34 -3.70 -12.24 -10.42
C GLY A 34 -2.48 -12.44 -9.52
N GLU A 35 -1.61 -11.44 -9.36
CA GLU A 35 -0.57 -11.48 -8.34
C GLU A 35 -1.17 -11.35 -6.94
N ARG A 36 -0.45 -11.87 -5.96
CA ARG A 36 -0.91 -11.91 -4.58
C ARG A 36 -0.33 -10.77 -3.77
N ALA A 37 -1.15 -10.21 -2.90
CA ALA A 37 -0.75 -9.28 -1.85
C ALA A 37 -1.22 -9.79 -0.49
N PHE A 38 -0.32 -9.89 0.48
CA PHE A 38 -0.67 -10.19 1.86
C PHE A 38 -1.03 -8.89 2.60
N VAL A 39 -2.17 -8.86 3.29
CA VAL A 39 -2.50 -7.78 4.21
C VAL A 39 -1.92 -8.14 5.57
N ASP A 40 -0.84 -7.46 5.97
CA ASP A 40 -0.06 -7.82 7.16
C ASP A 40 0.24 -6.56 8.00
N THR A 41 -0.59 -6.34 9.02
CA THR A 41 -0.39 -5.23 9.97
C THR A 41 0.84 -5.42 10.87
N GLY A 42 1.54 -6.56 10.79
CA GLY A 42 2.75 -6.85 11.56
C GLY A 42 4.05 -6.43 10.87
N THR A 43 4.01 -5.89 9.65
CA THR A 43 5.21 -5.43 8.93
C THR A 43 5.27 -3.90 8.80
N ASN A 44 6.49 -3.36 8.86
CA ASN A 44 6.77 -1.92 8.83
C ASN A 44 7.11 -1.37 7.44
N TYR A 45 7.17 -2.25 6.43
CA TYR A 45 7.59 -1.91 5.07
C TYR A 45 6.59 -2.47 4.07
N LEU A 46 6.39 -1.75 2.96
CA LEU A 46 5.75 -2.30 1.78
C LEU A 46 6.76 -3.22 1.08
N HIS A 47 6.46 -4.52 1.05
CA HIS A 47 7.30 -5.49 0.37
C HIS A 47 6.94 -5.52 -1.11
N VAL A 48 7.90 -5.17 -1.94
CA VAL A 48 7.75 -5.08 -3.39
C VAL A 48 8.46 -6.28 -4.02
N PRO A 49 7.78 -7.08 -4.88
CA PRO A 49 8.45 -8.17 -5.59
C PRO A 49 9.68 -7.69 -6.35
N SER A 50 10.75 -8.47 -6.31
CA SER A 50 12.04 -8.10 -6.91
C SER A 50 11.95 -7.68 -8.39
N GLY A 51 11.01 -8.26 -9.16
CA GLY A 51 10.76 -7.89 -10.56
C GLY A 51 10.23 -6.47 -10.77
N TYR A 52 9.54 -5.90 -9.77
CA TYR A 52 9.02 -4.53 -9.81
C TYR A 52 9.90 -3.53 -9.10
N TRP A 53 10.93 -3.96 -8.35
CA TRP A 53 11.73 -3.08 -7.49
C TRP A 53 12.27 -1.86 -8.23
N LYS A 54 12.98 -2.08 -9.35
CA LYS A 54 13.55 -0.97 -10.14
C LYS A 54 12.48 -0.10 -10.79
N THR A 55 11.47 -0.74 -11.38
CA THR A 55 10.39 -0.05 -12.10
C THR A 55 9.57 0.83 -11.16
N LEU A 56 9.22 0.35 -9.97
CA LEU A 56 8.46 1.11 -8.98
C LEU A 56 9.20 2.38 -8.57
N HIS A 57 10.50 2.29 -8.27
CA HIS A 57 11.29 3.47 -7.90
C HIS A 57 11.45 4.45 -9.06
N SER A 58 11.61 3.95 -10.30
CA SER A 58 11.62 4.82 -11.49
C SER A 58 10.30 5.57 -11.60
N LEU A 59 9.16 4.90 -11.51
CA LEU A 59 7.84 5.53 -11.62
C LEU A 59 7.59 6.57 -10.53
N VAL A 60 8.01 6.30 -9.28
CA VAL A 60 7.93 7.29 -8.19
C VAL A 60 8.76 8.54 -8.53
N SER A 61 9.99 8.34 -9.01
CA SER A 61 10.90 9.42 -9.41
C SER A 61 10.34 10.22 -10.60
N ASP A 62 9.89 9.52 -11.64
CA ASP A 62 9.44 10.10 -12.91
C ASP A 62 8.13 10.87 -12.73
N ALA A 63 7.16 10.32 -11.99
CA ALA A 63 5.86 10.95 -11.76
C ALA A 63 5.95 12.25 -10.94
N SER A 64 7.00 12.40 -10.13
CA SER A 64 7.21 13.57 -9.27
C SER A 64 8.33 14.50 -9.76
N ALA A 65 9.10 14.08 -10.76
CA ALA A 65 10.38 14.69 -11.14
C ALA A 65 11.34 14.84 -9.94
N VAL A 66 11.30 13.91 -8.98
CA VAL A 66 12.16 13.90 -7.78
C VAL A 66 13.14 12.75 -7.86
N HIS A 67 14.43 13.07 -7.86
CA HIS A 67 15.47 12.06 -7.86
C HIS A 67 15.53 11.33 -6.51
N LEU A 68 15.38 10.00 -6.54
CA LEU A 68 15.57 9.13 -5.40
C LEU A 68 17.04 8.72 -5.27
N HIS A 69 17.59 8.78 -4.06
CA HIS A 69 18.98 8.41 -3.79
C HIS A 69 19.07 7.02 -3.17
N ALA A 70 19.66 6.07 -3.89
CA ALA A 70 19.85 4.72 -3.38
C ALA A 70 21.02 4.64 -2.37
N ILE A 71 20.76 4.08 -1.20
CA ILE A 71 21.77 3.65 -0.23
C ILE A 71 22.01 2.15 -0.46
N ALA A 72 22.89 1.83 -1.41
CA ALA A 72 23.08 0.46 -1.91
C ALA A 72 23.35 -0.59 -0.82
N LYS A 73 24.09 -0.23 0.24
CA LYS A 73 24.40 -1.15 1.36
C LYS A 73 23.17 -1.58 2.16
N LEU A 74 22.09 -0.80 2.12
CA LEU A 74 20.87 -1.03 2.88
C LEU A 74 19.68 -1.41 1.98
N ASP A 75 19.83 -1.34 0.65
CA ASP A 75 18.72 -1.42 -0.32
C ASP A 75 17.56 -0.46 0.04
N ILE A 76 17.90 0.72 0.56
CA ILE A 76 16.96 1.79 0.94
C ILE A 76 17.10 2.95 -0.05
N PHE A 77 16.00 3.63 -0.33
CA PHE A 77 15.98 4.85 -1.12
C PHE A 77 15.61 6.05 -0.23
N THR A 78 16.37 7.14 -0.37
CA THR A 78 16.09 8.41 0.31
C THR A 78 15.59 9.46 -0.66
N VAL A 79 14.89 10.44 -0.11
CA VAL A 79 14.34 11.57 -0.85
C VAL A 79 14.60 12.87 -0.07
N PRO A 80 14.81 14.02 -0.73
CA PRO A 80 14.85 15.30 -0.04
C PRO A 80 13.52 15.54 0.70
N CYS A 81 13.58 15.81 2.01
CA CYS A 81 12.36 15.97 2.82
C CYS A 81 11.44 17.10 2.35
N ASN A 82 11.99 18.17 1.77
CA ASN A 82 11.22 19.27 1.19
C ASN A 82 10.54 18.91 -0.14
N LYS A 83 10.78 17.72 -0.69
CA LYS A 83 10.13 17.19 -1.90
C LYS A 83 9.14 16.06 -1.60
N ARG A 84 8.99 15.69 -0.32
CA ARG A 84 8.11 14.61 0.13
C ARG A 84 6.65 14.80 -0.33
N SER A 85 6.12 16.02 -0.24
CA SER A 85 4.71 16.33 -0.55
C SER A 85 4.33 16.28 -2.03
N ILE A 86 5.31 16.15 -2.94
CA ILE A 86 5.05 16.08 -4.40
C ILE A 86 5.25 14.67 -4.95
N LEU A 87 5.57 13.70 -4.10
CA LEU A 87 5.65 12.30 -4.50
C LEU A 87 4.24 11.74 -4.76
N PRO A 88 4.08 10.82 -5.72
CA PRO A 88 2.77 10.31 -6.10
C PRO A 88 2.19 9.37 -5.04
N ASP A 89 0.89 9.15 -5.05
CA ASP A 89 0.30 8.02 -4.33
C ASP A 89 0.72 6.69 -4.99
N ILE A 90 0.83 5.63 -4.18
CA ILE A 90 0.89 4.24 -4.65
C ILE A 90 -0.48 3.62 -4.44
N VAL A 91 -1.18 3.25 -5.52
CA VAL A 91 -2.54 2.72 -5.44
C VAL A 91 -2.60 1.26 -5.83
N PHE A 92 -3.08 0.43 -4.92
CA PHE A 92 -3.36 -0.98 -5.17
C PHE A 92 -4.80 -1.15 -5.64
N GLY A 93 -4.98 -1.66 -6.85
CA GLY A 93 -6.26 -2.16 -7.33
C GLY A 93 -6.39 -3.62 -6.95
N ILE A 94 -7.30 -3.93 -6.03
CA ILE A 94 -7.54 -5.27 -5.49
C ILE A 94 -8.83 -5.82 -6.09
N ARG A 95 -8.84 -7.10 -6.46
CA ARG A 95 -10.02 -7.76 -7.02
C ARG A 95 -11.07 -7.96 -5.93
N GLY A 96 -12.17 -7.21 -5.99
CA GLY A 96 -13.34 -7.45 -5.16
C GLY A 96 -14.37 -8.36 -5.81
N LEU A 97 -15.40 -8.74 -5.05
CA LEU A 97 -16.51 -9.59 -5.53
C LEU A 97 -17.34 -8.92 -6.62
N GLN A 98 -17.57 -7.61 -6.51
CA GLN A 98 -18.40 -6.84 -7.44
C GLN A 98 -17.59 -5.86 -8.28
N GLN A 99 -16.53 -5.29 -7.71
CA GLN A 99 -15.71 -4.27 -8.35
C GLN A 99 -14.28 -4.29 -7.82
N THR A 100 -13.38 -3.55 -8.49
CA THR A 100 -12.03 -3.34 -7.96
C THR A 100 -12.10 -2.45 -6.72
N VAL A 101 -11.52 -2.91 -5.62
CA VAL A 101 -11.32 -2.14 -4.40
C VAL A 101 -9.97 -1.45 -4.46
N ARG A 102 -9.91 -0.16 -4.12
CA ARG A 102 -8.67 0.63 -4.18
C ARG A 102 -8.15 0.89 -2.77
N LEU A 103 -6.88 0.60 -2.55
CA LEU A 103 -6.13 1.08 -1.39
C LEU A 103 -5.09 2.09 -1.87
N SER A 104 -5.23 3.36 -1.47
CA SER A 104 -4.27 4.41 -1.80
C SER A 104 -3.30 4.58 -0.65
N ILE A 105 -2.01 4.50 -0.93
CA ILE A 105 -0.96 4.85 0.02
C ILE A 105 -0.46 6.23 -0.38
N PRO A 106 -0.84 7.29 0.36
CA PRO A 106 -0.31 8.60 0.09
C PRO A 106 1.16 8.66 0.46
N GLN A 107 1.88 9.65 -0.06
CA GLN A 107 3.29 9.83 0.23
C GLN A 107 3.60 9.82 1.73
N GLU A 108 2.68 10.34 2.55
CA GLU A 108 2.89 10.41 4.00
C GLU A 108 3.03 9.04 4.64
N GLY A 109 2.40 8.02 4.06
CA GLY A 109 2.42 6.65 4.56
C GLY A 109 3.66 5.87 4.13
N TYR A 110 4.18 6.08 2.92
CA TYR A 110 5.35 5.34 2.44
C TYR A 110 6.66 6.13 2.52
N VAL A 111 6.65 7.40 2.94
CA VAL A 111 7.86 8.21 3.20
C VAL A 111 7.96 8.57 4.67
N ALA A 112 8.90 7.93 5.37
CA ALA A 112 9.21 8.20 6.76
C ALA A 112 10.27 9.28 6.90
N VAL A 113 10.27 9.95 8.05
CA VAL A 113 11.37 10.80 8.52
C VAL A 113 12.10 10.04 9.62
N ASP A 114 13.40 9.81 9.46
CA ASP A 114 14.24 9.28 10.54
C ASP A 114 14.36 10.34 11.64
N PRO A 115 13.86 10.07 12.86
CA PRO A 115 13.87 11.05 13.95
C PRO A 115 15.28 11.42 14.44
N HIS A 116 16.29 10.59 14.17
CA HIS A 116 17.67 10.86 14.59
C HIS A 116 18.44 11.69 13.57
N SER A 117 18.29 11.37 12.29
CA SER A 117 19.06 12.03 11.23
C SER A 117 18.30 13.14 10.49
N GLY A 118 16.98 13.21 10.67
CA GLY A 118 16.09 14.11 9.93
C GLY A 118 15.98 13.76 8.43
N LYS A 119 16.50 12.61 8.00
CA LYS A 119 16.47 12.18 6.60
C LYS A 119 15.14 11.51 6.27
N CYS A 120 14.64 11.78 5.06
CA CYS A 120 13.44 11.13 4.56
C CYS A 120 13.79 9.91 3.71
N TYR A 121 13.10 8.80 3.95
CA TYR A 121 13.33 7.54 3.26
C TYR A 121 12.04 6.82 2.92
N LEU A 122 12.08 6.03 1.86
CA LEU A 122 10.96 5.21 1.43
C LEU A 122 10.84 3.98 2.35
N GLN A 123 9.67 3.76 2.93
CA GLN A 123 9.30 2.56 3.70
C GLN A 123 8.97 1.39 2.77
N LEU A 124 9.85 1.14 1.81
CA LEU A 124 9.76 0.06 0.84
C LEU A 124 10.90 -0.91 1.09
N THR A 125 10.64 -2.21 0.92
CA THR A 125 11.69 -3.23 0.95
C THR A 125 11.51 -4.22 -0.19
N ARG A 126 12.62 -4.76 -0.67
CA ARG A 126 12.60 -5.74 -1.73
C ARG A 126 12.20 -7.09 -1.18
N SER A 127 11.09 -7.63 -1.67
CA SER A 127 10.67 -8.99 -1.40
C SER A 127 11.54 -9.97 -2.20
N VAL A 128 12.10 -10.96 -1.50
CA VAL A 128 12.69 -12.16 -2.12
C VAL A 128 11.62 -13.12 -2.66
N LYS A 129 10.35 -12.85 -2.36
CA LYS A 129 9.21 -13.63 -2.82
C LYS A 129 8.53 -12.92 -4.00
N SER A 130 7.70 -13.65 -4.74
CA SER A 130 6.95 -13.15 -5.89
C SER A 130 5.63 -12.46 -5.51
N TYR A 131 5.42 -12.13 -4.23
CA TYR A 131 4.18 -11.51 -3.74
C TYR A 131 4.46 -10.21 -3.01
N TRP A 132 3.44 -9.36 -3.00
CA TRP A 132 3.42 -8.10 -2.26
C TRP A 132 3.05 -8.34 -0.80
N ILE A 133 3.53 -7.50 0.11
CA ILE A 133 3.03 -7.47 1.49
C ILE A 133 2.67 -6.02 1.81
N LEU A 134 1.39 -5.78 2.10
CA LEU A 134 0.82 -4.48 2.43
C LEU A 134 0.91 -4.26 3.95
N PRO A 135 1.70 -3.27 4.41
CA PRO A 135 1.87 -2.93 5.83
C PRO A 135 0.66 -2.17 6.36
N ASP A 136 0.66 -1.88 7.66
CA ASP A 136 -0.36 -1.09 8.33
C ASP A 136 -0.61 0.28 7.68
N PHE A 137 0.45 0.99 7.27
CA PHE A 137 0.32 2.31 6.64
C PHE A 137 -0.41 2.26 5.29
N ALA A 138 -0.47 1.09 4.64
CA ALA A 138 -1.24 0.91 3.40
C ALA A 138 -2.75 0.81 3.64
N LEU A 139 -3.15 0.62 4.91
CA LEU A 139 -4.53 0.41 5.34
C LEU A 139 -5.10 1.66 6.03
N VAL A 140 -4.25 2.63 6.33
CA VAL A 140 -4.60 3.91 6.92
C VAL A 140 -5.65 4.61 6.06
N GLY A 141 -6.74 5.07 6.69
CA GLY A 141 -7.88 5.68 6.00
C GLY A 141 -8.97 4.70 5.60
N SER A 142 -8.73 3.39 5.74
CA SER A 142 -9.73 2.35 5.48
C SER A 142 -10.24 1.73 6.77
N TYR A 143 -11.53 1.42 6.79
CA TYR A 143 -12.13 0.48 7.72
C TYR A 143 -12.02 -0.92 7.11
N LEU A 144 -11.59 -1.87 7.94
CA LEU A 144 -11.41 -3.26 7.55
C LEU A 144 -12.30 -4.17 8.40
N LEU A 145 -13.03 -5.05 7.75
CA LEU A 145 -13.78 -6.14 8.37
C LEU A 145 -13.23 -7.48 7.87
N PHE A 146 -12.53 -8.20 8.74
CA PHE A 146 -12.06 -9.54 8.44
C PHE A 146 -13.17 -10.55 8.75
N SER A 147 -13.71 -11.23 7.73
CA SER A 147 -14.74 -12.25 7.90
C SER A 147 -14.21 -13.62 7.45
N PRO A 148 -13.71 -14.46 8.39
CA PRO A 148 -13.18 -15.77 8.06
C PRO A 148 -14.23 -16.75 7.50
N GLU A 149 -15.47 -16.61 7.96
CA GLU A 149 -16.60 -17.47 7.57
C GLU A 149 -17.26 -17.01 6.26
N GLY A 150 -16.94 -15.81 5.78
CA GLY A 150 -17.49 -15.24 4.56
C GLY A 150 -18.73 -14.39 4.78
N LEU A 151 -19.65 -14.43 3.82
CA LEU A 151 -20.89 -13.65 3.82
C LEU A 151 -22.07 -14.58 3.60
N ARG A 152 -23.28 -14.10 3.88
CA ARG A 152 -24.52 -14.87 3.66
C ARG A 152 -24.63 -15.45 2.25
N ASP A 153 -24.18 -14.71 1.24
CA ASP A 153 -24.27 -15.07 -0.18
C ASP A 153 -22.89 -15.35 -0.80
N TYR A 154 -21.86 -15.58 0.02
CA TYR A 154 -20.51 -15.92 -0.44
C TYR A 154 -19.81 -16.84 0.56
N ASP A 155 -19.66 -18.10 0.17
CA ASP A 155 -18.95 -19.11 0.95
C ASP A 155 -17.44 -18.92 0.79
N GLY A 156 -16.80 -18.40 1.84
CA GLY A 156 -15.34 -18.28 1.91
C GLY A 156 -14.87 -16.96 2.52
N PRO A 157 -13.63 -16.93 3.06
CA PRO A 157 -13.13 -15.77 3.77
C PRO A 157 -13.07 -14.51 2.89
N VAL A 158 -13.45 -13.37 3.46
CA VAL A 158 -13.40 -12.05 2.80
C VAL A 158 -12.81 -10.97 3.72
N ILE A 159 -12.28 -9.92 3.11
CA ILE A 159 -12.03 -8.63 3.77
C ILE A 159 -13.04 -7.60 3.23
N GLY A 160 -13.86 -7.05 4.10
CA GLY A 160 -14.65 -5.85 3.80
C GLY A 160 -13.79 -4.61 3.94
N VAL A 161 -13.81 -3.74 2.94
CA VAL A 161 -13.04 -2.49 2.87
C VAL A 161 -13.98 -1.32 2.60
N ALA A 162 -13.90 -0.29 3.42
CA ALA A 162 -14.63 0.96 3.24
C ALA A 162 -13.78 2.16 3.66
N GLU A 163 -14.07 3.34 3.13
CA GLU A 163 -13.38 4.57 3.54
C GLU A 163 -13.78 4.98 4.97
N LEU A 164 -12.84 5.49 5.76
CA LEU A 164 -13.16 6.05 7.07
C LEU A 164 -13.81 7.44 6.93
N LYS A 165 -15.00 7.62 7.51
CA LYS A 165 -15.72 8.93 7.57
C LYS A 165 -14.87 10.05 8.17
N ARG A 166 -14.00 9.71 9.13
CA ARG A 166 -13.05 10.59 9.79
C ARG A 166 -11.85 9.77 10.25
N PHE A 167 -10.66 10.31 10.08
CA PHE A 167 -9.51 9.86 10.85
C PHE A 167 -9.74 10.21 12.33
N PRO A 168 -9.54 9.29 13.27
CA PRO A 168 -9.49 9.65 14.68
C PRO A 168 -8.25 10.53 14.94
N GLY A 169 -8.44 11.84 14.78
CA GLY A 169 -7.66 12.93 15.39
C GLY A 169 -6.18 13.06 15.04
N ILE A 170 -5.87 13.81 13.99
CA ILE A 170 -4.90 14.90 14.17
C ILE A 170 -5.75 16.14 14.48
N ASN A 171 -6.01 16.38 15.77
CA ASN A 171 -6.29 17.75 16.18
C ASN A 171 -5.02 18.53 15.89
N ALA A 172 -4.98 19.21 14.75
CA ALA A 172 -3.97 20.21 14.45
C ALA A 172 -4.15 21.38 15.43
N ARG A 173 -3.70 21.20 16.67
CA ARG A 173 -3.21 22.32 17.46
C ARG A 173 -1.75 22.45 17.04
N GLY A 174 -1.50 23.38 16.12
CA GLY A 174 -0.14 23.83 15.86
C GLY A 174 0.50 24.39 17.13
N PRO A 175 1.83 24.47 17.19
CA PRO A 175 2.50 25.37 18.11
C PRO A 175 2.10 26.82 17.85
#